data_AF-A0A258TWF9-F1
#
_entry.id   AF-A0A258TWF9-F1
#
_cell.length_a   1.000
_cell.length_b   1.000
_cell.length_c   1.000
_cell.angle_alpha   90.00
_cell.angle_beta   90.00
_cell.angle_gamma   90.00
#
_symmetry.space_group_name_H-M   'P 1'
#
loop_
_entity.id
_entity.type
_entity.pdbx_description
1 polymer ?
#
loop_
_entity_poly.entity_id
_entity_poly.type
_entity_poly.pdbx_seq_one_letter_code
_entity_poly.pdbx_strand_id
1 'polypeptide(L)'
;MTLAERRLLRLFRSLPEAKQASLLDFAEFLQVREIPEPEAVSLTPLSIERPAQESVVKAIKRLRETYPMLDRAKLIHETSALMSQHLVQGRTALEVINDLEALFARHFQTLQNPQ
;
A
#
# COMPACT_ATOMS: atom_id res chain seq x y z
N MET A 1 -3.57 -30.36 14.95
CA MET A 1 -4.81 -29.88 14.30
C MET A 1 -5.47 -28.80 15.14
N THR A 2 -5.47 -27.55 14.66
CA THR A 2 -6.09 -26.38 15.30
C THR A 2 -7.62 -26.46 15.27
N LEU A 3 -8.31 -25.62 16.07
CA LEU A 3 -9.77 -25.51 16.04
C LEU A 3 -10.29 -25.08 14.65
N ALA A 4 -9.55 -24.20 13.97
CA ALA A 4 -9.86 -23.73 12.62
C ALA A 4 -9.78 -24.88 11.59
N GLU A 5 -8.71 -25.68 11.64
CA GLU A 5 -8.54 -26.83 10.75
C GLU A 5 -9.64 -27.88 10.93
N ARG A 6 -10.05 -28.15 12.20
CA ARG A 6 -11.15 -29.07 12.49
C ARG A 6 -12.48 -28.57 11.93
N ARG A 7 -12.73 -27.27 12.00
CA ARG A 7 -13.93 -26.64 11.43
C ARG A 7 -13.92 -26.71 9.90
N LEU A 8 -12.78 -26.42 9.27
CA LEU A 8 -12.61 -26.48 7.82
C LEU A 8 -12.88 -27.89 7.29
N LEU A 9 -12.28 -28.93 7.87
CA LEU A 9 -12.50 -30.31 7.42
C LEU A 9 -13.96 -30.77 7.60
N ARG A 10 -14.62 -30.33 8.67
CA ARG A 10 -16.05 -30.64 8.87
C ARG A 10 -16.92 -30.01 7.80
N LEU A 11 -16.67 -28.73 7.48
CA LEU A 11 -17.39 -28.03 6.42
C LEU A 11 -17.12 -28.66 5.06
N PHE A 12 -15.85 -28.91 4.72
CA PHE A 12 -15.44 -29.56 3.48
C PHE A 12 -16.15 -30.90 3.26
N ARG A 13 -16.16 -31.77 4.28
CA ARG A 13 -16.85 -33.08 4.23
C ARG A 13 -18.37 -32.98 4.10
N SER A 14 -18.97 -31.87 4.52
CA SER A 14 -20.41 -31.63 4.40
C SER A 14 -20.83 -31.04 3.05
N LEU A 15 -19.86 -30.64 2.21
CA LEU A 15 -20.13 -30.05 0.91
C LEU A 15 -20.30 -31.13 -0.17
N PRO A 16 -21.17 -30.92 -1.18
CA PRO A 16 -21.18 -31.71 -2.41
C PRO A 16 -19.83 -31.60 -3.15
N GLU A 17 -19.45 -32.64 -3.90
CA GLU A 17 -18.17 -32.71 -4.62
C GLU A 17 -17.87 -31.46 -5.47
N ALA A 18 -18.86 -30.94 -6.20
CA ALA A 18 -18.68 -29.73 -7.01
C ALA A 18 -18.25 -28.51 -6.17
N LYS A 19 -18.76 -28.39 -4.94
CA LYS A 19 -18.39 -27.29 -4.03
C LYS A 19 -17.08 -27.56 -3.29
N GLN A 20 -16.71 -28.83 -3.11
CA GLN A 20 -15.38 -29.19 -2.61
C GLN A 20 -14.30 -28.76 -3.60
N ALA A 21 -14.50 -29.04 -4.89
CA ALA A 21 -13.61 -28.58 -5.96
C ALA A 21 -13.44 -27.05 -5.94
N SER A 22 -14.55 -26.29 -5.91
CA SER A 22 -14.47 -24.82 -5.83
C SER A 22 -13.76 -24.30 -4.57
N LEU A 23 -13.87 -24.99 -3.44
CA LEU A 23 -13.18 -24.60 -2.21
C LEU A 23 -11.67 -24.87 -2.31
N LEU A 24 -11.26 -25.94 -2.98
CA LEU A 24 -9.85 -26.21 -3.28
C LEU A 24 -9.29 -25.20 -4.28
N ASP A 25 -10.00 -24.91 -5.37
CA ASP A 25 -9.60 -23.89 -6.35
C ASP A 25 -9.39 -22.53 -5.67
N PHE A 26 -10.27 -22.17 -4.73
CA PHE A 26 -10.13 -20.93 -3.96
C PHE A 26 -8.95 -20.98 -2.98
N ALA A 27 -8.71 -22.12 -2.33
CA ALA A 27 -7.55 -22.29 -1.45
C ALA A 27 -6.21 -22.21 -2.23
N GLU A 28 -6.16 -22.80 -3.42
CA GLU A 28 -5.03 -22.68 -4.35
C GLU A 28 -4.86 -21.25 -4.84
N PHE A 29 -5.95 -20.57 -5.21
CA PHE A 29 -5.92 -19.15 -5.52
C PHE A 29 -5.37 -18.32 -4.37
N LEU A 30 -5.77 -18.60 -3.12
CA LEU A 30 -5.24 -17.92 -1.93
C LEU A 30 -3.78 -18.28 -1.63
N GLN A 31 -3.28 -19.43 -2.10
CA GLN A 31 -1.88 -19.81 -1.97
C GLN A 31 -1.01 -19.10 -3.03
N VAL A 32 -1.50 -18.99 -4.27
CA VAL A 32 -0.82 -18.29 -5.38
C VAL A 32 -0.87 -16.78 -5.20
N ARG A 33 -1.98 -16.28 -4.68
CA ARG A 33 -2.08 -14.92 -4.19
C ARG A 33 -1.37 -14.92 -2.85
N GLU A 34 -0.05 -14.80 -2.87
CA GLU A 34 0.62 -13.96 -1.88
C GLU A 34 -0.13 -12.62 -1.91
N ILE A 35 -1.25 -12.54 -1.18
CA ILE A 35 -1.62 -11.32 -0.49
C ILE A 35 -0.33 -11.05 0.23
N PRO A 36 0.44 -10.00 -0.13
CA PRO A 36 1.57 -9.66 0.69
C PRO A 36 0.99 -9.66 2.07
N GLU A 37 1.54 -10.51 2.96
CA GLU A 37 1.24 -10.38 4.37
C GLU A 37 1.29 -8.87 4.63
N PRO A 38 0.44 -8.30 5.50
CA PRO A 38 0.78 -7.00 6.02
C PRO A 38 2.13 -7.18 6.72
N GLU A 39 3.23 -7.13 5.94
CA GLU A 39 4.59 -6.97 6.36
C GLU A 39 4.45 -5.89 7.40
N ALA A 40 4.78 -6.23 8.64
CA ALA A 40 4.63 -5.37 9.78
C ALA A 40 5.00 -3.96 9.35
N VAL A 41 3.98 -3.11 9.14
CA VAL A 41 4.14 -1.91 8.33
C VAL A 41 5.21 -1.10 9.03
N SER A 42 6.35 -0.91 8.37
CA SER A 42 7.50 -0.28 8.99
C SER A 42 7.05 1.04 9.61
N LEU A 43 7.16 1.16 10.93
CA LEU A 43 6.77 2.35 11.67
C LEU A 43 7.76 3.50 11.45
N THR A 44 8.89 3.22 10.79
CA THR A 44 9.91 4.17 10.39
C THR A 44 9.99 4.25 8.86
N PRO A 45 10.37 5.41 8.30
CA PRO A 45 10.53 5.55 6.86
C PRO A 45 11.62 4.61 6.35
N LEU A 46 11.39 3.97 5.20
CA LEU A 46 12.39 3.15 4.53
C LEU A 46 13.36 4.04 3.75
N SER A 47 14.65 3.73 3.78
CA SER A 47 15.69 4.47 3.03
C SER A 47 15.65 4.15 1.54
N ILE A 48 14.68 4.73 0.82
CA ILE A 48 14.58 4.62 -0.64
C ILE A 48 15.09 5.91 -1.28
N GLU A 49 16.24 5.81 -1.95
CA GLU A 49 16.89 6.97 -2.58
C GLU A 49 16.09 7.52 -3.76
N ARG A 50 16.17 8.85 -3.93
CA ARG A 50 15.58 9.54 -5.07
C ARG A 50 16.43 9.29 -6.32
N PRO A 51 15.85 8.79 -7.43
CA PRO A 51 16.58 8.62 -8.68
C PRO A 51 16.89 9.97 -9.36
N ALA A 52 17.98 10.02 -10.12
CA ALA A 52 18.47 11.24 -10.77
C ALA A 52 17.48 11.88 -11.76
N GLN A 53 16.66 11.05 -12.42
CA GLN A 53 15.55 11.50 -13.26
C GLN A 53 14.27 10.82 -12.79
N GLU A 54 13.35 11.62 -12.26
CA GLU A 54 12.12 11.13 -11.65
C GLU A 54 10.93 11.92 -12.19
N SER A 55 9.84 11.22 -12.52
CA SER A 55 8.56 11.85 -12.80
C SER A 55 7.73 11.95 -11.53
N VAL A 56 6.80 12.90 -11.47
CA VAL A 56 5.93 13.10 -10.29
C VAL A 56 5.19 11.81 -9.92
N VAL A 57 4.72 11.03 -10.89
CA VAL A 57 4.06 9.73 -10.65
C VAL A 57 5.01 8.73 -9.96
N LYS A 58 6.27 8.65 -10.42
CA LYS A 58 7.28 7.77 -9.83
C LYS A 58 7.66 8.22 -8.42
N ALA A 59 7.73 9.53 -8.17
CA ALA A 59 7.95 10.07 -6.84
C ALA A 59 6.82 9.73 -5.87
N ILE A 60 5.55 9.85 -6.27
CA ILE A 60 4.42 9.43 -5.41
C ILE A 60 4.52 7.94 -5.09
N LYS A 61 4.89 7.10 -6.06
CA LYS A 61 5.07 5.66 -5.83
C LYS A 61 6.21 5.41 -4.83
N ARG A 62 7.38 5.99 -5.06
CA ARG A 62 8.55 5.91 -4.16
C ARG A 62 8.20 6.37 -2.75
N LEU A 63 7.58 7.54 -2.59
CA LEU A 63 7.23 8.09 -1.28
C LEU A 63 6.20 7.23 -0.53
N ARG A 64 5.26 6.59 -1.23
CA ARG A 64 4.34 5.62 -0.61
C ARG A 64 5.03 4.35 -0.14
N GLU A 65 6.15 3.98 -0.77
CA GLU A 65 7.00 2.86 -0.35
C GLU A 65 7.95 3.31 0.79
N THR A 66 8.44 4.55 0.74
CA THR A 66 9.25 5.17 1.81
C THR A 66 8.45 5.30 3.10
N TYR A 67 7.16 5.65 3.03
CA TYR A 67 6.30 5.88 4.19
C TYR A 67 5.10 4.91 4.20
N PRO A 68 5.33 3.61 4.39
CA PRO A 68 4.26 2.61 4.28
C PRO A 68 3.22 2.74 5.41
N MET A 69 3.60 3.34 6.56
CA MET A 69 2.76 3.64 7.73
C MET A 69 1.80 4.82 7.55
N LEU A 70 1.95 5.63 6.50
CA LEU A 70 1.04 6.75 6.26
C LEU A 70 -0.24 6.29 5.58
N ASP A 71 -1.37 6.83 6.06
CA ASP A 71 -2.67 6.57 5.47
C ASP A 71 -2.78 7.22 4.08
N ARG A 72 -2.80 6.37 3.06
CA ARG A 72 -2.90 6.75 1.65
C ARG A 72 -4.16 7.56 1.35
N ALA A 73 -5.26 7.31 2.08
CA ALA A 73 -6.51 8.05 1.88
C ALA A 73 -6.36 9.52 2.30
N LYS A 74 -5.58 9.81 3.36
CA LYS A 74 -5.33 11.18 3.81
C LYS A 74 -4.46 11.96 2.83
N LEU A 75 -3.50 11.29 2.19
CA LEU A 75 -2.55 11.91 1.26
C LEU A 75 -3.13 12.15 -0.14
N ILE A 76 -4.22 11.48 -0.53
CA ILE A 76 -4.70 11.50 -1.92
C ILE A 76 -5.17 12.88 -2.38
N HIS A 77 -5.77 13.66 -1.48
CA HIS A 77 -6.28 15.00 -1.80
C HIS A 77 -5.13 15.98 -2.09
N GLU A 78 -4.12 16.00 -1.22
CA GLU A 78 -3.01 16.95 -1.35
C GLU A 78 -2.06 16.56 -2.50
N THR A 79 -1.81 15.25 -2.68
CA THR A 79 -1.02 14.76 -3.82
C THR A 79 -1.71 15.04 -5.17
N SER A 80 -3.04 14.96 -5.23
CA SER A 80 -3.82 15.32 -6.43
C SER A 80 -3.77 16.82 -6.74
N ALA A 81 -3.76 17.67 -5.70
CA ALA A 81 -3.59 19.11 -5.87
C ALA A 81 -2.22 19.45 -6.46
N LEU A 82 -1.15 18.83 -5.97
CA LEU A 82 0.22 19.00 -6.48
C LEU A 82 0.36 18.51 -7.93
N MET A 83 -0.25 17.38 -8.27
CA MET A 83 -0.34 16.89 -9.65
C MET A 83 -1.08 17.87 -10.58
N SER A 84 -2.18 18.45 -10.10
CA SER A 84 -2.94 19.44 -10.88
C SER A 84 -2.13 20.71 -11.12
N GLN A 85 -1.36 21.16 -10.13
CA GLN A 85 -0.46 22.30 -10.30
C GLN A 85 0.68 22.00 -11.30
N HIS A 86 1.23 20.79 -11.29
CA HIS A 86 2.21 20.35 -12.29
C HIS A 86 1.66 20.49 -13.72
N LEU A 87 0.43 20.00 -13.94
CA LEU A 87 -0.19 19.94 -15.26
C LEU A 87 -0.77 21.28 -15.73
N VAL A 88 -1.41 22.04 -14.85
CA VAL A 88 -2.12 23.28 -15.20
C VAL A 88 -1.22 24.50 -15.14
N GLN A 89 -0.33 24.58 -14.14
CA GLN A 89 0.55 25.74 -13.95
C GLN A 89 1.93 25.53 -14.57
N GLY A 90 2.20 24.35 -15.15
CA GLY A 90 3.47 24.05 -15.81
C GLY A 90 4.67 23.99 -14.85
N ARG A 91 4.43 23.77 -13.55
CA ARG A 91 5.51 23.65 -12.55
C ARG A 91 6.44 22.50 -12.93
N THR A 92 7.73 22.63 -12.66
CA THR A 92 8.67 21.56 -13.02
C THR A 92 8.44 20.32 -12.16
N ALA A 93 8.76 19.14 -12.70
CA ALA A 93 8.66 17.91 -11.92
C ALA A 93 9.52 17.98 -10.65
N LEU A 94 10.69 18.62 -10.71
CA LEU A 94 11.60 18.75 -9.58
C LEU A 94 10.97 19.51 -8.41
N GLU A 95 10.33 20.65 -8.68
CA GLU A 95 9.66 21.45 -7.63
C GLU A 95 8.50 20.69 -7.00
N VAL A 96 7.68 20.03 -7.82
CA VAL A 96 6.52 19.26 -7.35
C VAL A 96 6.97 18.05 -6.51
N ILE A 97 8.08 17.40 -6.88
CA ILE A 97 8.65 16.29 -6.11
C ILE A 97 9.17 16.79 -4.75
N ASN A 98 9.81 17.95 -4.69
CA ASN A 98 10.26 18.52 -3.41
C ASN A 98 9.06 18.83 -2.49
N ASP A 99 7.96 19.36 -3.04
CA ASP A 99 6.74 19.61 -2.27
C ASP A 99 6.10 18.31 -1.78
N LEU A 100 6.11 17.26 -2.60
CA LEU A 100 5.66 15.93 -2.20
C LEU A 100 6.52 15.35 -1.08
N GLU A 101 7.83 15.48 -1.15
CA GLU A 101 8.76 15.04 -0.09
C GLU A 101 8.47 15.75 1.23
N ALA A 102 8.30 17.07 1.20
CA ALA A 102 7.94 17.87 2.38
C ALA A 102 6.56 17.47 2.94
N LEU A 103 5.58 17.20 2.07
CA LEU A 103 4.25 16.77 2.46
C LEU A 103 4.28 15.43 3.22
N PHE A 104 4.95 14.41 2.67
CA PHE A 104 5.08 13.11 3.32
C PHE A 104 5.85 13.19 4.65
N ALA A 105 6.92 13.97 4.70
CA ALA A 105 7.68 14.21 5.94
C ALA A 105 6.82 14.86 7.03
N ARG A 106 6.00 15.86 6.67
CA ARG A 106 5.06 16.51 7.62
C ARG A 106 4.04 15.52 8.18
N HIS A 107 3.40 14.73 7.32
CA HIS A 107 2.43 13.72 7.76
C HIS A 107 3.07 12.67 8.68
N PHE A 108 4.32 12.29 8.40
CA PHE A 108 5.07 11.41 9.29
C PHE A 108 5.36 12.04 10.65
N GLN A 109 5.79 13.30 10.70
CA GLN A 109 6.00 14.02 11.96
C GLN A 109 4.72 14.11 12.79
N THR A 110 3.58 14.39 12.16
CA THR A 110 2.27 14.40 12.82
C THR A 110 1.87 13.02 13.36
N LEU A 111 2.23 11.94 12.65
CA LEU A 111 2.03 10.57 13.12
C LEU A 111 2.91 10.25 14.35
N GLN A 112 4.15 10.73 14.40
CA GLN A 112 5.08 10.50 15.51
C GLN A 112 4.76 11.34 16.76
N ASN A 113 4.22 12.54 16.58
CA ASN A 113 3.80 13.43 17.66
C ASN A 113 2.31 13.77 17.51
N PRO A 114 1.40 12.82 17.81
CA PRO A 114 -0.02 13.13 17.88
C PRO A 114 -0.24 14.10 19.05
N GLN A 115 -0.70 15.32 18.74
CA GLN A 115 -1.19 16.26 19.76
C GLN A 115 -2.50 15.78 20.37
#